data_AF-A0A936K217-F1
#
_entry.id   AF-A0A936K217-F1
#
_cell.length_a   1.000
_cell.length_b   1.000
_cell.length_c   1.000
_cell.angle_alpha   90.00
_cell.angle_beta   90.00
_cell.angle_gamma   90.00
#
_symmetry.space_group_name_H-M   'P 1'
#
loop_
_entity.id
_entity.type
_entity.pdbx_description
1 polymer ?
#
loop_
_entity_poly.entity_id
_entity_poly.type
_entity_poly.pdbx_seq_one_letter_code
_entity_poly.pdbx_strand_id
1 'polypeptide(L)'
;MNGQRPLLPQDLSLPSRRLALAGSSLVLSAAAVALLGGRDALAAGTKISAASLESDLRILNTALGAEYEAVAAYQVGAESGLLVKDVLSVAVAFQGHHKEHAAAIAATVHKLGGQAVAAKTRYSFPVDKLKTQADVLRFAAGLERGAISAYLGAVPLFADKALAQVAASILGDEAMHWAVLRQVLGENPVPSAFMS
;
A
#
# COMPACT_ATOMS: atom_id res chain seq x y z
N MET A 1 39.30 -28.51 -31.26
CA MET A 1 38.90 -27.23 -31.92
C MET A 1 37.38 -27.23 -31.98
N ASN A 2 36.59 -26.33 -31.40
CA ASN A 2 36.80 -25.10 -30.65
C ASN A 2 35.65 -24.97 -29.63
N GLY A 3 35.98 -24.84 -28.35
CA GLY A 3 35.03 -24.40 -27.33
C GLY A 3 34.87 -22.88 -27.45
N GLN A 4 33.74 -22.42 -27.95
CA GLN A 4 33.36 -21.01 -27.82
C GLN A 4 32.55 -20.85 -26.54
N ARG A 5 33.22 -20.36 -25.49
CA ARG A 5 32.53 -19.70 -24.36
C ARG A 5 31.84 -18.46 -24.91
N PRO A 6 30.60 -18.15 -24.50
CA PRO A 6 30.01 -16.87 -24.81
C PRO A 6 30.86 -15.76 -24.19
N LEU A 7 31.29 -14.81 -25.03
CA LEU A 7 32.00 -13.61 -24.60
C LEU A 7 31.01 -12.75 -23.81
N LEU A 8 31.10 -12.82 -22.48
CA LEU A 8 30.54 -11.78 -21.62
C LEU A 8 31.32 -10.48 -21.92
N PRO A 9 30.65 -9.34 -22.17
CA PRO A 9 31.33 -8.05 -22.28
C PRO A 9 32.14 -7.80 -21.00
N GLN A 10 33.45 -7.63 -21.11
CA GLN A 10 34.34 -7.42 -19.96
C GLN A 10 34.27 -6.02 -19.35
N ASP A 11 33.46 -5.11 -19.90
CA ASP A 11 33.43 -3.71 -19.45
C ASP A 11 32.02 -3.28 -19.06
N LEU A 12 31.44 -3.94 -18.05
CA LEU A 12 30.50 -3.24 -17.17
C LEU A 12 31.33 -2.56 -16.08
N SER A 13 31.93 -1.42 -16.43
CA SER A 13 32.40 -0.47 -15.44
C SER A 13 31.17 -0.03 -14.63
N LEU A 14 30.87 -0.75 -13.56
CA LEU A 14 29.85 -0.34 -12.60
C LEU A 14 30.25 1.05 -12.12
N PRO A 15 29.45 2.10 -12.40
CA PRO A 15 29.77 3.41 -11.85
C PRO A 15 29.90 3.24 -10.34
N SER A 16 31.05 3.67 -9.80
CA SER A 16 31.34 3.59 -8.38
C SER A 16 30.12 4.12 -7.62
N ARG A 17 29.58 3.34 -6.66
CA ARG A 17 28.39 3.71 -5.87
C ARG A 17 28.47 5.11 -5.23
N ARG A 18 29.68 5.68 -5.13
CA ARG A 18 29.95 7.03 -4.64
C ARG A 18 29.64 8.15 -5.64
N LEU A 19 29.68 7.91 -6.96
CA LEU A 19 29.39 8.96 -7.96
C LEU A 19 27.89 9.13 -8.22
N ALA A 20 27.07 8.10 -7.99
CA ALA A 20 25.62 8.18 -8.15
C ALA A 20 24.91 8.97 -7.03
N LEU A 21 25.61 9.30 -5.93
CA LEU A 21 25.09 10.16 -4.85
C LEU A 21 25.44 11.64 -5.03
N ALA A 22 26.27 12.00 -6.01
CA ALA A 22 26.73 13.38 -6.18
C ALA A 22 25.86 14.21 -7.16
N GLY A 23 24.99 13.57 -7.95
CA GLY A 23 24.22 14.23 -9.01
C GLY A 23 22.69 14.15 -8.89
N SER A 24 22.18 13.29 -8.01
CA SER A 24 20.75 13.13 -7.79
C SER A 24 20.52 12.84 -6.32
N SER A 25 20.44 13.92 -5.54
CA SER A 25 19.72 13.94 -4.29
C SER A 25 18.27 13.52 -4.54
N LEU A 26 18.01 12.22 -4.59
CA LEU A 26 16.74 11.65 -4.10
C LEU A 26 16.75 11.85 -2.57
N VAL A 27 16.74 13.12 -2.18
CA VAL A 27 16.39 13.51 -0.83
C VAL A 27 14.91 13.22 -0.77
N LEU A 28 14.52 12.12 -0.11
CA LEU A 28 13.22 12.09 0.55
C LEU A 28 13.07 13.45 1.21
N SER A 29 12.05 14.21 0.82
CA SER A 29 11.85 15.58 1.32
C SER A 29 12.05 15.54 2.83
N ALA A 30 12.76 16.53 3.40
CA ALA A 30 13.00 16.55 4.84
C ALA A 30 11.70 16.38 5.65
N ALA A 31 10.56 16.79 5.06
CA ALA A 31 9.21 16.52 5.55
C ALA A 31 8.85 15.02 5.63
N ALA A 32 9.14 14.21 4.61
CA ALA A 32 8.86 12.77 4.61
C ALA A 32 9.64 12.02 5.69
N VAL A 33 10.93 12.34 5.87
CA VAL A 33 11.75 11.76 6.95
C VAL A 33 11.27 12.25 8.33
N ALA A 34 10.83 13.51 8.45
CA ALA A 34 10.30 14.06 9.70
C ALA A 34 8.95 13.46 10.11
N LEU A 35 8.07 13.18 9.15
CA LEU A 35 6.79 12.51 9.36
C LEU A 35 6.97 11.06 9.82
N LEU A 36 7.89 10.33 9.19
CA LEU A 36 8.24 8.96 9.57
C LEU A 36 9.04 8.90 10.89
N GLY A 37 9.75 9.98 11.24
CA GLY A 37 10.58 10.08 12.44
C GLY A 37 9.93 10.77 13.65
N GLY A 38 8.63 11.14 13.59
CA GLY A 38 7.91 11.76 14.70
C GLY A 38 8.41 13.16 15.09
N ARG A 39 9.04 13.91 14.17
CA ARG A 39 9.59 15.25 14.43
C ARG A 39 8.79 16.33 13.70
N ASP A 40 7.56 16.53 14.17
CA ASP A 40 6.51 17.37 13.57
C ASP A 40 6.88 18.84 13.39
N ALA A 41 7.77 19.37 14.25
CA ALA A 41 8.15 20.79 14.23
C ALA A 41 8.88 21.22 12.94
N LEU A 42 9.44 20.28 12.17
CA LEU A 42 10.16 20.57 10.92
C LEU A 42 9.28 20.44 9.66
N ALA A 43 8.02 19.99 9.80
CA ALA A 43 7.06 19.83 8.72
C ALA A 43 6.15 21.06 8.51
N ALA A 44 6.63 22.26 8.87
CA ALA A 44 5.88 23.50 8.67
C ALA A 44 5.74 23.83 7.16
N GLY A 45 4.72 23.26 6.53
CA GLY A 45 4.24 23.58 5.19
C GLY A 45 3.14 24.64 5.19
N THR A 46 2.86 25.17 3.99
CA THR A 46 1.85 26.19 3.65
C THR A 46 0.54 26.04 4.45
N LYS A 47 0.00 27.16 4.96
CA LYS A 47 -1.34 27.18 5.57
C LYS A 47 -2.38 26.67 4.57
N ILE A 48 -2.85 25.45 4.76
CA ILE A 48 -3.95 24.86 4.00
C ILE A 48 -5.25 25.54 4.43
N SER A 49 -6.16 25.80 3.49
CA SER A 49 -7.46 26.40 3.82
C SER A 49 -8.31 25.43 4.65
N ALA A 50 -9.26 25.93 5.44
CA ALA A 50 -10.18 25.08 6.19
C ALA A 50 -10.97 24.12 5.29
N ALA A 51 -11.40 24.59 4.10
CA ALA A 51 -12.10 23.76 3.12
C ALA A 51 -11.22 22.65 2.54
N SER A 52 -9.94 22.95 2.30
CA SER A 52 -8.96 21.97 1.83
C SER A 52 -8.63 20.94 2.92
N LEU A 53 -8.49 21.37 4.17
CA LEU A 53 -8.31 20.46 5.30
C LEU A 53 -9.52 19.53 5.48
N GLU A 54 -10.73 20.07 5.42
CA GLU A 54 -11.96 19.27 5.47
C GLU A 54 -12.02 18.25 4.32
N SER A 55 -11.58 18.63 3.12
CA SER A 55 -11.46 17.72 1.99
C SER A 55 -10.47 16.58 2.26
N ASP A 56 -9.28 16.89 2.73
CA ASP A 56 -8.26 15.89 3.06
C ASP A 56 -8.76 14.93 4.17
N LEU A 57 -9.45 15.46 5.19
CA LEU A 57 -10.08 14.64 6.24
C LEU A 57 -11.15 13.69 5.71
N ARG A 58 -11.94 14.08 4.70
CA ARG A 58 -12.91 13.18 4.05
C ARG A 58 -12.21 12.07 3.27
N ILE A 59 -11.13 12.38 2.57
CA ILE A 59 -10.34 11.39 1.83
C ILE A 59 -9.73 10.38 2.81
N LEU A 60 -9.09 10.86 3.89
CA LEU A 60 -8.52 10.01 4.93
C LEU A 60 -9.58 9.10 5.57
N ASN A 61 -10.76 9.61 5.91
CA ASN A 61 -11.81 8.79 6.49
C ASN A 61 -12.40 7.75 5.51
N THR A 62 -12.39 8.06 4.21
CA THR A 62 -12.77 7.09 3.18
C THR A 62 -11.75 5.96 3.11
N ALA A 63 -10.46 6.30 3.08
CA ALA A 63 -9.37 5.33 3.12
C ALA A 63 -9.41 4.47 4.39
N LEU A 64 -9.60 5.09 5.57
CA LEU A 64 -9.73 4.39 6.85
C LEU A 64 -10.86 3.35 6.86
N GLY A 65 -12.02 3.70 6.28
CA GLY A 65 -13.13 2.78 6.14
C GLY A 65 -12.79 1.57 5.27
N ALA A 66 -12.03 1.78 4.19
CA ALA A 66 -11.55 0.72 3.30
C ALA A 66 -10.50 -0.17 3.99
N GLU A 67 -9.56 0.39 4.77
CA GLU A 67 -8.60 -0.41 5.54
C GLU A 67 -9.30 -1.33 6.54
N TYR A 68 -10.33 -0.85 7.26
CA TYR A 68 -11.09 -1.72 8.15
C TYR A 68 -11.85 -2.83 7.42
N GLU A 69 -12.34 -2.55 6.20
CA GLU A 69 -12.96 -3.57 5.36
C GLU A 69 -11.94 -4.63 4.91
N ALA A 70 -10.74 -4.21 4.51
CA ALA A 70 -9.65 -5.12 4.16
C ALA A 70 -9.24 -5.99 5.35
N VAL A 71 -9.04 -5.39 6.54
CA VAL A 71 -8.75 -6.15 7.78
C VAL A 71 -9.80 -7.22 8.05
N ALA A 72 -11.09 -6.87 7.91
CA ALA A 72 -12.19 -7.81 8.12
C ALA A 72 -12.21 -8.92 7.05
N ALA A 73 -11.96 -8.57 5.77
CA ALA A 73 -11.93 -9.54 4.68
C ALA A 73 -10.79 -10.56 4.85
N TYR A 74 -9.58 -10.08 5.21
CA TYR A 74 -8.44 -10.95 5.51
C TYR A 74 -8.69 -11.83 6.74
N GLN A 75 -9.38 -11.33 7.78
CA GLN A 75 -9.76 -12.15 8.92
C GLN A 75 -10.64 -13.33 8.47
N VAL A 76 -11.68 -13.03 7.68
CA VAL A 76 -12.61 -14.04 7.16
C VAL A 76 -11.88 -15.06 6.28
N GLY A 77 -10.96 -14.61 5.42
CA GLY A 77 -10.13 -15.50 4.60
C GLY A 77 -9.22 -16.40 5.44
N ALA A 78 -8.54 -15.83 6.44
CA ALA A 78 -7.63 -16.55 7.33
C ALA A 78 -8.35 -17.61 8.18
N GLU A 79 -9.56 -17.30 8.66
CA GLU A 79 -10.36 -18.21 9.49
C GLU A 79 -11.20 -19.21 8.70
N SER A 80 -11.22 -19.12 7.37
CA SER A 80 -12.02 -20.00 6.50
C SER A 80 -11.63 -21.48 6.57
N GLY A 81 -10.41 -21.79 7.02
CA GLY A 81 -9.83 -23.14 6.97
C GLY A 81 -9.42 -23.60 5.56
N LEU A 82 -9.52 -22.72 4.55
CA LEU A 82 -9.22 -23.05 3.15
C LEU A 82 -7.76 -22.82 2.77
N LEU A 83 -7.02 -21.99 3.52
CA LEU A 83 -5.65 -21.62 3.21
C LEU A 83 -4.66 -22.65 3.78
N VAL A 84 -3.71 -23.10 2.95
CA VAL A 84 -2.57 -23.87 3.45
C VAL A 84 -1.66 -22.99 4.29
N LYS A 85 -0.89 -23.60 5.20
CA LYS A 85 -0.12 -22.91 6.25
C LYS A 85 0.72 -21.73 5.74
N ASP A 86 1.47 -21.92 4.66
CA ASP A 86 2.37 -20.87 4.17
C ASP A 86 1.59 -19.69 3.57
N VAL A 87 0.48 -19.97 2.89
CA VAL A 87 -0.42 -18.95 2.34
C VAL A 87 -1.17 -18.21 3.44
N LEU A 88 -1.60 -18.93 4.48
CA LEU A 88 -2.21 -18.33 5.67
C LEU A 88 -1.24 -17.36 6.35
N SER A 89 0.05 -17.72 6.47
CA SER A 89 1.06 -16.82 7.05
C SER A 89 1.20 -15.52 6.27
N VAL A 90 1.14 -15.57 4.94
CA VAL A 90 1.16 -14.37 4.09
C VAL A 90 -0.11 -13.54 4.28
N ALA A 91 -1.29 -14.18 4.29
CA ALA A 91 -2.56 -13.49 4.50
C ALA A 91 -2.63 -12.78 5.87
N VAL A 92 -2.10 -13.40 6.93
CA VAL A 92 -2.01 -12.77 8.26
C VAL A 92 -1.04 -11.59 8.27
N ALA A 93 0.07 -11.67 7.53
CA ALA A 93 0.99 -10.54 7.40
C ALA A 93 0.34 -9.34 6.70
N PHE A 94 -0.36 -9.55 5.58
CA PHE A 94 -1.09 -8.50 4.86
C PHE A 94 -2.20 -7.90 5.71
N GLN A 95 -2.93 -8.72 6.47
CA GLN A 95 -3.87 -8.21 7.47
C GLN A 95 -3.18 -7.28 8.49
N GLY A 96 -1.96 -7.61 8.91
CA GLY A 96 -1.13 -6.78 9.78
C GLY A 96 -0.86 -5.41 9.15
N HIS A 97 -0.45 -5.38 7.88
CA HIS A 97 -0.18 -4.12 7.17
C HIS A 97 -1.44 -3.25 7.09
N HIS A 98 -2.62 -3.79 6.75
CA HIS A 98 -3.86 -3.01 6.76
C HIS A 98 -4.22 -2.46 8.15
N LYS A 99 -3.92 -3.20 9.24
CA LYS A 99 -4.10 -2.68 10.61
C LYS A 99 -3.17 -1.51 10.89
N GLU A 100 -1.93 -1.59 10.43
CA GLU A 100 -0.95 -0.50 10.55
C GLU A 100 -1.37 0.72 9.73
N HIS A 101 -1.84 0.53 8.49
CA HIS A 101 -2.41 1.58 7.65
C HIS A 101 -3.61 2.26 8.35
N ALA A 102 -4.58 1.48 8.82
CA ALA A 102 -5.74 2.00 9.54
C ALA A 102 -5.36 2.82 10.78
N ALA A 103 -4.42 2.31 11.58
CA ALA A 103 -3.94 3.01 12.79
C ALA A 103 -3.26 4.33 12.43
N ALA A 104 -2.39 4.35 11.41
CA ALA A 104 -1.70 5.55 10.97
C ALA A 104 -2.67 6.61 10.42
N ILE A 105 -3.65 6.19 9.62
CA ILE A 105 -4.68 7.08 9.08
C ILE A 105 -5.54 7.66 10.21
N ALA A 106 -6.02 6.83 11.14
CA ALA A 106 -6.84 7.28 12.26
C ALA A 106 -6.08 8.29 13.15
N ALA A 107 -4.81 8.01 13.47
CA ALA A 107 -3.96 8.92 14.22
C ALA A 107 -3.78 10.27 13.50
N THR A 108 -3.62 10.22 12.17
CA THR A 108 -3.48 11.42 11.33
C THR A 108 -4.76 12.25 11.34
N VAL A 109 -5.93 11.61 11.18
CA VAL A 109 -7.24 12.29 11.27
C VAL A 109 -7.38 13.02 12.61
N HIS A 110 -7.05 12.37 13.73
CA HIS A 110 -7.11 13.00 15.05
C HIS A 110 -6.14 14.17 15.21
N LYS A 111 -4.90 14.01 14.72
CA LYS A 111 -3.88 15.07 14.77
C LYS A 111 -4.29 16.32 13.99
N LEU A 112 -5.03 16.13 12.90
CA LEU A 112 -5.60 17.19 12.09
C LEU A 112 -6.89 17.79 12.69
N GLY A 113 -7.31 17.36 13.88
CA GLY A 113 -8.51 17.84 14.57
C GLY A 113 -9.82 17.22 14.06
N GLY A 114 -9.73 16.20 13.20
CA GLY A 114 -10.90 15.46 12.70
C GLY A 114 -11.32 14.30 13.60
N GLN A 115 -12.49 13.74 13.28
CA GLN A 115 -12.99 12.51 13.90
C GLN A 115 -12.75 11.33 12.96
N ALA A 116 -11.99 10.34 13.43
CA ALA A 116 -11.77 9.10 12.70
C ALA A 116 -13.05 8.27 12.65
N VAL A 117 -13.40 7.74 11.48
CA VAL A 117 -14.51 6.81 11.32
C VAL A 117 -14.22 5.54 12.10
N ALA A 118 -15.26 4.95 12.69
CA ALA A 118 -15.16 3.65 13.35
C ALA A 118 -15.30 2.52 12.33
N ALA A 119 -14.65 1.38 12.61
CA ALA A 119 -14.91 0.14 11.89
C ALA A 119 -16.40 -0.22 11.99
N LYS A 120 -16.96 -0.79 10.90
CA LYS A 120 -18.35 -1.26 10.92
C LYS A 120 -18.45 -2.46 11.87
N THR A 121 -19.59 -2.61 12.54
CA THR A 121 -19.88 -3.79 13.37
C THR A 121 -20.03 -5.07 12.53
N ARG A 122 -20.30 -4.93 11.23
CA ARG A 122 -20.43 -6.04 10.28
C ARG A 122 -20.03 -5.61 8.88
N TYR A 123 -19.32 -6.50 8.20
CA TYR A 123 -19.05 -6.46 6.76
C TYR A 123 -19.74 -7.66 6.09
N SER A 124 -20.13 -7.49 4.84
CA SER A 124 -20.79 -8.53 4.05
C SER A 124 -19.87 -8.96 2.91
N PHE A 125 -19.33 -10.17 3.02
CA PHE A 125 -18.47 -10.77 2.01
C PHE A 125 -19.16 -12.01 1.39
N PRO A 126 -18.86 -12.37 0.14
CA PRO A 126 -19.47 -13.51 -0.56
C PRO A 126 -18.87 -14.85 -0.09
N VAL A 127 -18.86 -15.10 1.22
CA VAL A 127 -18.25 -16.30 1.84
C VAL A 127 -18.88 -17.60 1.36
N ASP A 128 -20.14 -17.55 0.95
CA ASP A 128 -20.87 -18.67 0.34
C ASP A 128 -20.25 -19.11 -0.99
N LYS A 129 -19.48 -18.24 -1.66
CA LYS A 129 -18.79 -18.51 -2.93
C LYS A 129 -17.32 -18.92 -2.76
N LEU A 130 -16.74 -18.76 -1.57
CA LEU A 130 -15.34 -19.10 -1.30
C LEU A 130 -15.25 -20.57 -0.89
N LYS A 131 -14.85 -21.46 -1.82
CA LYS A 131 -14.80 -22.92 -1.57
C LYS A 131 -13.41 -23.51 -1.57
N THR A 132 -12.45 -22.78 -2.14
CA THR A 132 -11.06 -23.21 -2.27
C THR A 132 -10.12 -22.09 -1.85
N GLN A 133 -8.86 -22.43 -1.59
CA GLN A 133 -7.79 -21.44 -1.42
C GLN A 133 -7.78 -20.43 -2.57
N ALA A 134 -7.91 -20.90 -3.81
CA ALA A 134 -7.87 -20.03 -4.98
C ALA A 134 -9.03 -19.03 -5.00
N ASP A 135 -10.22 -19.39 -4.52
CA ASP A 135 -11.34 -18.46 -4.40
C ASP A 135 -11.06 -17.37 -3.37
N VAL A 136 -10.51 -17.74 -2.20
CA VAL A 136 -10.11 -16.78 -1.16
C VAL A 136 -9.04 -15.82 -1.67
N LEU A 137 -8.02 -16.35 -2.34
CA LEU A 137 -6.93 -15.53 -2.88
C LEU A 137 -7.39 -14.62 -4.02
N ARG A 138 -8.30 -15.06 -4.90
CA ARG A 138 -8.87 -14.20 -5.94
C ARG A 138 -9.78 -13.13 -5.36
N PHE A 139 -10.52 -13.45 -4.31
CA PHE A 139 -11.31 -12.47 -3.58
C PHE A 139 -10.40 -11.40 -2.96
N ALA A 140 -9.35 -11.81 -2.23
CA ALA A 140 -8.35 -10.89 -1.68
C ALA A 140 -7.67 -10.04 -2.78
N ALA A 141 -7.23 -10.66 -3.88
CA ALA A 141 -6.60 -9.94 -4.99
C ALA A 141 -7.57 -8.95 -5.67
N GLY A 142 -8.87 -9.23 -5.65
CA GLY A 142 -9.90 -8.29 -6.09
C GLY A 142 -10.01 -7.07 -5.17
N LEU A 143 -9.92 -7.27 -3.86
CA LEU A 143 -9.89 -6.18 -2.87
C LEU A 143 -8.65 -5.32 -3.03
N GLU A 144 -7.46 -5.92 -3.15
CA GLU A 144 -6.21 -5.17 -3.37
C GLU A 144 -6.28 -4.32 -4.63
N ARG A 145 -6.78 -4.89 -5.72
CA ARG A 145 -6.95 -4.12 -6.96
C ARG A 145 -7.92 -2.96 -6.77
N GLY A 146 -9.00 -3.14 -6.02
CA GLY A 146 -9.92 -2.07 -5.66
C GLY A 146 -9.24 -0.97 -4.82
N ALA A 147 -8.42 -1.36 -3.85
CA ALA A 147 -7.65 -0.44 -3.02
C ALA A 147 -6.62 0.36 -3.84
N ILE A 148 -5.91 -0.30 -4.76
CA ILE A 148 -4.99 0.35 -5.72
C ILE A 148 -5.74 1.43 -6.52
N SER A 149 -6.88 1.11 -7.13
CA SER A 149 -7.68 2.09 -7.88
C SER A 149 -8.15 3.25 -6.99
N ALA A 150 -8.57 2.96 -5.76
CA ALA A 150 -9.03 3.97 -4.81
C ALA A 150 -7.91 4.94 -4.41
N TYR A 151 -6.74 4.43 -4.01
CA TYR A 151 -5.60 5.27 -3.65
C TYR A 151 -5.04 6.02 -4.86
N LEU A 152 -4.95 5.40 -6.04
CA LEU A 152 -4.51 6.06 -7.25
C LEU A 152 -5.41 7.26 -7.61
N GLY A 153 -6.73 7.12 -7.42
CA GLY A 153 -7.69 8.20 -7.58
C GLY A 153 -7.62 9.27 -6.48
N ALA A 154 -7.29 8.88 -5.24
CA ALA A 154 -7.24 9.77 -4.08
C ALA A 154 -5.96 10.62 -3.98
N VAL A 155 -4.80 10.04 -4.29
CA VAL A 155 -3.49 10.72 -4.20
C VAL A 155 -3.47 12.12 -4.83
N PRO A 156 -3.96 12.34 -6.07
CA PRO A 156 -3.93 13.68 -6.67
C PRO A 156 -4.91 14.68 -6.03
N LEU A 157 -5.88 14.21 -5.24
CA LEU A 157 -6.93 15.04 -4.64
C LEU A 157 -6.50 15.68 -3.31
N PHE A 158 -5.43 15.18 -2.69
CA PHE A 158 -4.90 15.75 -1.45
C PHE A 158 -4.34 17.16 -1.67
N ALA A 159 -4.82 18.09 -0.85
CA ALA A 159 -4.27 19.43 -0.77
C ALA A 159 -2.91 19.40 -0.06
N ASP A 160 -2.80 18.65 1.03
CA ASP A 160 -1.52 18.40 1.71
C ASP A 160 -0.67 17.37 0.95
N LYS A 161 0.52 17.79 0.50
CA LYS A 161 1.46 16.92 -0.22
C LYS A 161 2.11 15.87 0.66
N ALA A 162 2.21 16.09 1.96
CA ALA A 162 2.64 15.06 2.90
C ALA A 162 1.60 13.92 2.97
N LEU A 163 0.31 14.26 3.06
CA LEU A 163 -0.76 13.27 3.06
C LEU A 163 -0.81 12.51 1.73
N ALA A 164 -0.66 13.23 0.61
CA ALA A 164 -0.56 12.61 -0.71
C ALA A 164 0.59 11.59 -0.79
N GLN A 165 1.75 11.92 -0.22
CA GLN A 165 2.90 11.03 -0.21
C GLN A 165 2.68 9.79 0.66
N VAL A 166 2.04 9.92 1.82
CA VAL A 166 1.67 8.78 2.67
C VAL A 166 0.67 7.87 1.94
N ALA A 167 -0.38 8.44 1.34
CA ALA A 167 -1.35 7.69 0.54
C ALA A 167 -0.70 6.97 -0.65
N ALA A 168 0.27 7.60 -1.32
CA ALA A 168 1.03 6.98 -2.40
C ALA A 168 1.96 5.86 -1.90
N SER A 169 2.44 5.92 -0.66
CA SER A 169 3.18 4.82 -0.04
C SER A 169 2.28 3.61 0.21
N ILE A 170 1.06 3.83 0.71
CA ILE A 170 0.08 2.76 0.91
C ILE A 170 -0.29 2.13 -0.44
N LEU A 171 -0.59 2.95 -1.46
CA LEU A 171 -0.81 2.48 -2.83
C LEU A 171 0.28 1.51 -3.32
N GLY A 172 1.55 1.83 -3.04
CA GLY A 172 2.68 0.98 -3.40
C GLY A 172 2.66 -0.37 -2.68
N ASP A 173 2.26 -0.39 -1.41
CA ASP A 173 2.10 -1.61 -0.62
C ASP A 173 0.94 -2.49 -1.13
N GLU A 174 -0.24 -1.90 -1.37
CA GLU A 174 -1.39 -2.64 -1.91
C GLU A 174 -1.07 -3.27 -3.28
N ALA A 175 -0.28 -2.57 -4.10
CA ALA A 175 0.23 -3.13 -5.36
C ALA A 175 1.17 -4.33 -5.16
N MET A 176 1.99 -4.32 -4.11
CA MET A 176 2.84 -5.46 -3.76
C MET A 176 2.01 -6.64 -3.24
N HIS A 177 1.01 -6.40 -2.39
CA HIS A 177 0.10 -7.45 -1.93
C HIS A 177 -0.60 -8.12 -3.11
N TRP A 178 -1.14 -7.31 -4.02
CA TRP A 178 -1.78 -7.80 -5.24
C TRP A 178 -0.83 -8.66 -6.07
N ALA A 179 0.40 -8.20 -6.31
CA ALA A 179 1.39 -8.95 -7.07
C ALA A 179 1.73 -10.30 -6.42
N VAL A 180 1.90 -10.33 -5.09
CA VAL A 180 2.16 -11.57 -4.34
C VAL A 180 0.98 -12.53 -4.42
N LEU A 181 -0.26 -12.06 -4.26
CA LEU A 181 -1.46 -12.90 -4.38
C LEU A 181 -1.56 -13.53 -5.77
N ARG A 182 -1.30 -12.75 -6.83
CA ARG A 182 -1.25 -13.25 -8.22
C ARG A 182 -0.16 -14.30 -8.39
N GLN A 183 1.03 -14.08 -7.82
CA GLN A 183 2.13 -15.05 -7.85
C GLN A 183 1.74 -16.38 -7.19
N VAL A 184 1.08 -16.34 -6.03
CA VAL A 184 0.61 -17.54 -5.31
C VAL A 184 -0.50 -18.25 -6.11
N LEU A 185 -1.33 -17.52 -6.84
CA LEU A 185 -2.33 -18.05 -7.76
C LEU A 185 -1.76 -18.66 -9.05
N GLY A 186 -0.45 -18.53 -9.30
CA GLY A 186 0.17 -18.94 -10.57
C GLY A 186 -0.17 -18.02 -11.75
N GLU A 187 -0.62 -16.80 -11.47
CA GLU A 187 -0.91 -15.77 -12.46
C GLU A 187 0.31 -14.85 -12.67
N ASN A 188 0.34 -14.08 -13.77
CA ASN A 188 1.38 -13.05 -13.96
C ASN A 188 1.29 -12.00 -12.83
N PRO A 189 2.33 -11.82 -11.98
CA PRO A 189 2.30 -10.90 -10.83
C PRO A 189 2.20 -9.42 -11.23
N VAL A 190 2.75 -9.05 -12.38
CA VAL A 190 2.74 -7.67 -12.89
C VAL A 190 2.14 -7.70 -14.30
N PRO A 191 0.81 -7.83 -14.42
CA PRO A 191 0.14 -8.08 -15.70
C PRO A 191 0.11 -6.86 -16.64
N SER A 192 0.41 -5.67 -16.13
CA SER A 192 0.40 -4.41 -16.86
C SER A 192 1.48 -3.48 -16.33
N ALA A 193 2.00 -2.60 -17.21
CA ALA A 193 2.93 -1.53 -16.83
C ALA A 193 2.25 -0.39 -16.06
N PHE A 194 0.93 -0.25 -16.20
CA PHE A 194 0.14 0.78 -15.54
C PHE A 194 -0.98 0.16 -14.71
N MET A 195 -1.14 0.67 -13.49
CA MET A 195 -2.27 0.34 -12.63
C MET A 195 -3.46 1.23 -12.99
N SER A 196 -4.67 0.68 -12.89
CA SER A 196 -5.95 1.34 -13.19
C SER A 196 -7.02 0.80 -12.26
#